data_AF-A0A1G2DFW8-F1
#
_entry.id   AF-A0A1G2DFW8-F1
#
_cell.length_a   1.000
_cell.length_b   1.000
_cell.length_c   1.000
_cell.angle_alpha   90.00
_cell.angle_beta   90.00
_cell.angle_gamma   90.00
#
_symmetry.space_group_name_H-M   'P 1'
#
loop_
_entity.id
_entity.type
_entity.pdbx_description
1 polymer ?
#
loop_
_entity_poly.entity_id
_entity_poly.type
_entity_poly.pdbx_seq_one_letter_code
_entity_poly.pdbx_strand_id
1 'polypeptide(L)' 'MSYEVEQSLIALAKRDQVPHATKAAELLRQALEIEEDRVLDSIAKERDQDRTKFVSHKTAWR' A
#
# COMPACT_ATOMS: atom_id res chain seq x y z
N MET A 1 -16.85 -10.26 -9.27
CA MET A 1 -16.45 -8.87 -9.57
C MET A 1 -17.63 -8.18 -10.24
N SER A 2 -17.87 -6.90 -9.97
CA SER A 2 -18.91 -6.17 -10.71
C SER A 2 -18.46 -5.94 -12.15
N TYR A 3 -19.42 -5.80 -13.06
CA TYR A 3 -19.14 -5.52 -14.48
C TYR A 3 -18.27 -4.26 -14.64
N GLU A 4 -18.53 -3.23 -13.85
CA GLU A 4 -17.79 -1.96 -13.87
C GLU A 4 -16.32 -2.12 -13.47
N VAL A 5 -16.04 -2.93 -12.44
CA VAL A 5 -14.66 -3.21 -12.01
C VAL A 5 -13.91 -3.98 -13.10
N GLU A 6 -14.57 -4.96 -13.73
CA GLU A 6 -13.97 -5.73 -14.83
C GLU A 6 -13.60 -4.83 -16.02
N GLN A 7 -14.51 -3.95 -16.44
CA GLN A 7 -14.24 -2.99 -17.52
C GLN A 7 -13.11 -2.02 -17.17
N SER A 8 -13.08 -1.55 -15.93
CA SER A 8 -12.00 -0.68 -15.44
C SER A 8 -10.66 -1.41 -15.45
N LEU A 9 -10.62 -2.66 -15.03
CA LEU A 9 -9.42 -3.49 -15.02
C LEU A 9 -8.91 -3.75 -16.45
N ILE A 10 -9.80 -4.04 -17.40
CA ILE A 10 -9.46 -4.18 -18.82
C ILE A 10 -8.88 -2.87 -19.38
N ALA A 11 -9.50 -1.73 -19.09
CA ALA A 11 -9.02 -0.43 -19.54
C ALA A 11 -7.62 -0.11 -18.99
N LEU A 12 -7.38 -0.40 -17.70
CA LEU A 12 -6.08 -0.23 -17.06
C LEU A 12 -5.01 -1.17 -17.63
N ALA A 13 -5.35 -2.45 -17.84
CA ALA A 13 -4.45 -3.42 -18.44
C ALA A 13 -4.03 -3.00 -19.86
N LYS A 14 -5.00 -2.51 -20.66
CA LYS A 14 -4.75 -1.99 -22.01
C LYS A 14 -3.88 -0.74 -22.00
N ARG A 15 -4.16 0.23 -21.11
CA ARG A 15 -3.38 1.46 -20.95
C ARG A 15 -1.91 1.14 -20.67
N ASP A 16 -1.69 0.18 -19.78
CA ASP A 16 -0.35 -0.17 -19.28
C ASP A 16 0.32 -1.26 -20.13
N GLN A 17 -0.34 -1.73 -21.21
CA GLN A 17 0.15 -2.75 -22.13
C GLN A 17 0.59 -4.06 -21.45
N VAL A 18 -0.16 -4.49 -20.44
CA VAL A 18 0.08 -5.75 -19.72
C VAL A 18 -1.12 -6.69 -19.84
N PRO A 19 -0.93 -8.01 -19.67
CA PRO A 19 -2.05 -8.94 -19.57
C PRO A 19 -3.01 -8.57 -18.42
N HIS A 20 -4.30 -8.86 -18.61
CA HIS A 20 -5.33 -8.59 -17.61
C HIS A 20 -4.98 -9.19 -16.23
N ALA A 21 -4.53 -10.46 -16.20
CA ALA A 21 -4.11 -11.13 -14.98
C ALA A 21 -2.90 -10.44 -14.32
N THR A 22 -1.94 -9.94 -15.11
CA THR A 22 -0.79 -9.18 -14.60
C THR A 22 -1.25 -7.88 -13.94
N LYS A 23 -2.16 -7.13 -14.58
CA LYS A 23 -2.71 -5.91 -13.97
C LYS A 23 -3.44 -6.21 -12.67
N ALA A 24 -4.23 -7.29 -12.63
CA ALA A 24 -4.92 -7.71 -11.42
C ALA A 24 -3.94 -7.99 -10.27
N ALA A 25 -2.86 -8.73 -10.54
CA ALA A 25 -1.83 -9.03 -9.55
C ALA A 25 -1.09 -7.77 -9.07
N GLU A 26 -0.79 -6.84 -9.96
CA GLU A 26 -0.17 -5.55 -9.60
C GLU A 26 -1.07 -4.71 -8.70
N LEU A 27 -2.37 -4.63 -9.00
CA LEU A 27 -3.33 -3.90 -8.19
C LEU A 27 -3.54 -4.56 -6.82
N LEU A 28 -3.55 -5.89 -6.76
CA LEU A 28 -3.59 -6.62 -5.49
C LEU A 28 -2.33 -6.35 -4.65
N ARG A 29 -1.15 -6.35 -5.27
CA ARG A 29 0.10 -5.98 -4.59
C ARG A 29 0.02 -4.56 -4.01
N GLN A 30 -0.41 -3.58 -4.81
CA GLN A 30 -0.57 -2.20 -4.35
C GLN A 30 -1.59 -2.08 -3.21
N ALA A 31 -2.70 -2.83 -3.28
CA ALA A 31 -3.68 -2.85 -2.20
C ALA A 31 -3.08 -3.41 -0.89
N LEU A 32 -2.26 -4.47 -0.98
CA LEU A 32 -1.56 -5.02 0.18
C LEU A 32 -0.56 -4.03 0.79
N GLU A 33 0.16 -3.27 -0.03
CA GLU A 33 1.06 -2.19 0.43
C GLU A 33 0.30 -1.11 1.19
N ILE A 34 -0.89 -0.72 0.71
CA ILE A 34 -1.74 0.26 1.41
C ILE A 34 -2.24 -0.30 2.75
N GLU A 35 -2.60 -1.59 2.83
CA GLU A 35 -2.98 -2.20 4.10
C GLU A 35 -1.79 -2.32 5.06
N GLU A 36 -0.59 -2.62 4.56
CA GLU A 36 0.64 -2.60 5.35
C GLU A 36 0.88 -1.22 5.96
N ASP A 37 0.78 -0.15 5.16
CA ASP A 37 0.90 1.23 5.63
C ASP A 37 -0.08 1.55 6.76
N ARG A 38 -1.34 1.11 6.65
CA ARG A 38 -2.35 1.31 7.70
C ARG A 38 -1.99 0.60 9.00
N VAL A 39 -1.48 -0.63 8.91
CA VAL A 39 -1.06 -1.40 10.08
C VAL A 39 0.17 -0.74 10.72
N LEU A 40 1.16 -0.34 9.92
CA LEU A 40 2.35 0.34 10.41
C LEU A 40 2.02 1.69 11.06
N ASP A 41 1.08 2.46 10.49
CA ASP A 41 0.58 3.71 11.09
C ASP A 41 -0.13 3.46 12.42
N SER A 42 -0.95 2.41 12.53
CA SER A 42 -1.57 2.04 13.81
C SER A 42 -0.52 1.76 14.90
N ILE A 43 0.50 0.97 14.56
CA ILE A 43 1.61 0.67 15.46
C ILE A 43 2.39 1.93 15.83
N ALA A 44 2.61 2.83 14.86
CA ALA A 44 3.29 4.09 15.10
C ALA A 44 2.50 4.98 16.07
N LYS A 45 1.18 5.12 15.88
CA LYS A 45 0.28 5.86 16.78
C LYS A 45 0.24 5.28 18.18
N GLU A 46 0.26 3.96 18.32
CA GLU A 46 0.35 3.31 19.63
C GLU A 46 1.68 3.61 20.34
N ARG A 47 2.77 3.78 19.58
CA ARG A 47 4.09 4.10 20.12
C ARG A 47 4.31 5.59 20.37
N ASP A 48 3.58 6.46 19.65
CA ASP A 48 3.65 7.91 19.77
C ASP A 48 2.70 8.42 20.87
N GLN A 49 3.06 8.13 22.13
CA GLN A 49 2.29 8.50 23.32
C GLN A 49 3.04 9.52 24.19
N ASP A 50 2.33 10.13 25.14
CA ASP A 50 2.94 11.04 26.10
C ASP A 50 4.07 10.36 26.86
N ARG A 51 5.28 10.93 26.74
CA ARG A 51 6.59 10.46 27.26
C ARG A 51 7.38 9.51 26.34
N THR A 52 6.99 9.33 25.09
CA THR A 52 7.83 8.65 24.11
C THR A 52 9.18 9.36 23.93
N LYS A 53 10.27 8.60 23.98
CA LYS A 53 11.63 9.13 23.77
C LYS A 53 11.92 9.18 22.28
N PHE A 54 11.95 10.38 21.73
CA PHE A 54 12.41 10.61 20.36
C PHE A 54 13.94 10.52 20.29
N VAL A 55 14.45 9.83 19.27
CA VAL A 55 15.87 9.76 18.96
C VAL A 55 16.14 10.47 17.64
N SER A 56 17.34 11.03 17.49
CA SER A 56 17.71 11.69 16.23
C SER A 56 17.82 10.68 15.08
N HIS A 57 17.60 11.11 13.83
CA HIS A 57 17.79 10.28 12.64
C HIS A 57 19.17 9.60 12.62
N LYS A 58 20.24 10.34 12.93
CA LYS A 58 21.61 9.81 13.00
C LYS A 58 21.76 8.71 14.07
N THR A 59 20.98 8.77 15.14
CA THR A 59 20.95 7.74 16.20
C THR A 59 20.14 6.51 15.78
N ALA A 60 19.02 6.71 15.08
CA ALA A 60 18.13 5.64 14.63
C ALA A 60 18.71 4.80 13.48
N TRP A 61 19.49 5.42 12.58
CA TRP A 61 19.97 4.80 11.33
C TRP A 61 21.50 4.62 11.28
N ARG A 62 22.11 4.47 12.46
CA ARG A 62 23.54 4.18 12.56
C ARG A 62 23.84 2.71 12.29
#